data_AF-A0A257PRY0-F1
#
_entry.id   AF-A0A257PRY0-F1
#
_cell.length_a   1.000
_cell.length_b   1.000
_cell.length_c   1.000
_cell.angle_alpha   90.00
_cell.angle_beta   90.00
_cell.angle_gamma   90.00
#
_symmetry.space_group_name_H-M   'P 1'
#
loop_
_entity.id
_entity.type
_entity.pdbx_description
1 polymer ?
#
loop_
_entity_poly.entity_id
_entity_poly.type
_entity_poly.pdbx_seq_one_letter_code
_entity_poly.pdbx_strand_id
1 'polypeptide(L)'
;MAILIVGAGFSGSVHARELAEAGYDVTVIDKRPHIGGNAYDCEDENGVRVHAYGPHLFHTKSQPVLDWITRFAEFVPFEHKVRARLGDGRLVPLPINLDTVNTVFGTDFSTAEQVQAHLAAIALDIPEPGNAAEHLYAKIGRELTDLFFRPYTKKMWALDLEEMSPAVVKRIPLRMDRVDTYFSSEETQLLPRHGYTALFERLLAHPHITLRLSTGFDRSMLDGFEFCFNAMPIDEYYGFCFGELPYRSIRFHKRTEPAAPPPAWSVTNFTDAGPYTRETNWDALPCHRLHETGHRSVTVEEPCDYRDNGYERYYPVKTADGRYQTLYEQYRELARTEPNMEFIGRCGTYQYLDMDQVINQSLASVRRWLAQYAEA
;
A
#
# COMPACT_ATOMS: atom_id res chain seq x y z
N MET A 1 8.59 -27.80 -16.62
CA MET A 1 7.44 -27.01 -17.07
C MET A 1 7.80 -25.53 -17.01
N ALA A 2 7.53 -24.79 -18.08
CA ALA A 2 7.87 -23.37 -18.21
C ALA A 2 6.70 -22.48 -17.77
N ILE A 3 6.94 -21.57 -16.83
CA ILE A 3 5.93 -20.67 -16.26
C ILE A 3 6.28 -19.21 -16.54
N LEU A 4 5.31 -18.44 -17.01
CA LEU A 4 5.41 -16.99 -17.14
C LEU A 4 4.87 -16.29 -15.90
N ILE A 5 5.57 -15.27 -15.45
CA ILE A 5 5.09 -14.34 -14.42
C ILE A 5 5.18 -12.93 -14.97
N VAL A 6 4.04 -12.24 -14.98
CA VAL A 6 3.95 -10.86 -15.44
C VAL A 6 3.90 -9.93 -14.22
N GLY A 7 4.96 -9.15 -14.05
CA GLY A 7 5.19 -8.20 -12.95
C GLY A 7 6.20 -8.72 -11.92
N ALA A 8 7.21 -7.91 -11.62
CA ALA A 8 8.28 -8.20 -10.66
C ALA A 8 8.09 -7.49 -9.31
N GLY A 9 6.83 -7.20 -8.93
CA GLY A 9 6.46 -6.78 -7.57
C GLY A 9 6.28 -7.98 -6.63
N PHE A 10 5.89 -7.73 -5.37
CA PHE A 10 5.73 -8.79 -4.35
C PHE A 10 4.95 -10.01 -4.85
N SER A 11 3.81 -9.81 -5.51
CA SER A 11 3.00 -10.94 -5.98
C SER A 11 3.78 -11.83 -6.94
N GLY A 12 4.30 -11.28 -8.03
CA GLY A 12 5.03 -12.06 -9.02
C GLY A 12 6.33 -12.65 -8.46
N SER A 13 7.08 -11.88 -7.68
CA SER A 13 8.35 -12.36 -7.13
C SER A 13 8.16 -13.48 -6.10
N VAL A 14 7.13 -13.42 -5.24
CA VAL A 14 6.81 -14.52 -4.30
C VAL A 14 6.44 -15.80 -5.07
N HIS A 15 5.58 -15.70 -6.10
CA HIS A 15 5.26 -16.85 -6.95
C HIS A 15 6.52 -17.40 -7.62
N ALA A 16 7.37 -16.52 -8.18
CA ALA A 16 8.60 -16.92 -8.86
C ALA A 16 9.51 -17.74 -7.94
N ARG A 17 9.71 -17.25 -6.71
CA ARG A 17 10.52 -17.91 -5.70
C ARG A 17 9.98 -19.30 -5.34
N GLU A 18 8.70 -19.40 -4.98
CA GLU A 18 8.11 -20.68 -4.54
C GLU A 18 8.06 -21.71 -5.68
N LEU A 19 7.74 -21.29 -6.91
CA LEU A 19 7.74 -22.18 -8.08
C LEU A 19 9.14 -22.65 -8.43
N ALA A 20 10.13 -21.75 -8.38
CA ALA A 20 11.50 -22.09 -8.69
C ALA A 20 12.09 -23.05 -7.63
N GLU A 21 11.75 -22.87 -6.35
CA GLU A 21 12.12 -23.81 -5.27
C GLU A 21 11.45 -25.18 -5.41
N ALA A 22 10.28 -25.23 -6.07
CA ALA A 22 9.61 -26.47 -6.46
C ALA A 22 10.15 -27.09 -7.77
N GLY A 23 11.18 -26.50 -8.38
CA GLY A 23 11.87 -27.04 -9.56
C GLY A 23 11.29 -26.64 -10.92
N TYR A 24 10.40 -25.64 -10.97
CA TYR A 24 9.86 -25.12 -12.23
C TYR A 24 10.77 -24.04 -12.82
N ASP A 25 10.85 -23.99 -14.16
CA ASP A 25 11.54 -22.92 -14.88
C ASP A 25 10.61 -21.72 -15.02
N VAL A 26 10.99 -20.59 -14.43
CA VAL A 26 10.16 -19.40 -14.32
C VAL A 26 10.78 -18.25 -15.10
N THR A 27 10.01 -17.63 -15.99
CA THR A 27 10.36 -16.34 -16.58
C THR A 27 9.53 -15.24 -15.94
N VAL A 28 10.20 -14.28 -15.30
CA VAL A 28 9.56 -13.07 -14.75
C VAL A 28 9.81 -11.93 -15.73
N ILE A 29 8.74 -11.28 -16.18
CA ILE A 29 8.83 -10.05 -16.98
C ILE A 29 8.32 -8.85 -16.19
N ASP A 30 8.90 -7.69 -16.39
CA ASP A 30 8.33 -6.42 -15.92
C ASP A 30 8.51 -5.35 -16.99
N LYS A 31 7.47 -4.52 -17.20
CA LYS A 31 7.54 -3.39 -18.12
C LYS A 31 8.46 -2.28 -17.59
N ARG A 32 8.66 -2.20 -16.28
CA ARG A 32 9.57 -1.24 -15.65
C ARG A 32 11.02 -1.70 -15.81
N PRO A 33 11.98 -0.76 -15.77
CA PRO A 33 13.41 -1.08 -15.87
C PRO A 33 14.00 -1.60 -14.55
N HIS A 34 13.18 -1.92 -13.55
CA HIS A 34 13.62 -2.36 -12.22
C HIS A 34 12.63 -3.39 -11.64
N ILE A 35 13.08 -4.11 -10.62
CA ILE A 35 12.27 -5.05 -9.82
C ILE A 35 11.56 -4.34 -8.66
N GLY A 36 10.75 -5.08 -7.90
CA GLY A 36 10.11 -4.61 -6.66
C GLY A 36 8.77 -3.91 -6.85
N GLY A 37 8.36 -3.64 -8.09
CA GLY A 37 7.14 -2.91 -8.39
C GLY A 37 7.11 -1.57 -7.64
N ASN A 38 6.05 -1.29 -6.88
CA ASN A 38 5.95 -0.05 -6.12
C ASN A 38 6.87 -0.01 -4.88
N ALA A 39 7.34 -1.16 -4.38
CA ALA A 39 8.27 -1.20 -3.26
C ALA A 39 9.72 -0.89 -3.67
N TYR A 40 9.98 -0.63 -4.94
CA TYR A 40 11.31 -0.26 -5.42
C TYR A 40 11.86 0.97 -4.70
N ASP A 41 13.10 0.83 -4.21
CA ASP A 41 13.88 1.90 -3.62
C ASP A 41 15.23 2.09 -4.32
N CYS A 42 15.72 3.31 -4.25
CA CYS A 42 16.99 3.71 -4.83
C CYS A 42 17.66 4.77 -3.94
N GLU A 43 18.97 4.90 -4.10
CA GLU A 43 19.69 6.05 -3.55
C GLU A 43 19.47 7.27 -4.44
N ASP A 44 19.23 8.42 -3.83
CA ASP A 44 19.14 9.70 -4.52
C ASP A 44 20.44 10.52 -4.45
N GLU A 45 20.45 11.69 -5.08
CA GLU A 45 21.60 12.59 -5.13
C GLU A 45 22.10 13.09 -3.77
N ASN A 46 21.27 12.98 -2.72
CA ASN A 46 21.61 13.41 -1.36
C ASN A 46 22.21 12.25 -0.54
N GLY A 47 22.46 11.08 -1.14
CA GLY A 47 22.94 9.90 -0.42
C GLY A 47 21.87 9.29 0.49
N VAL A 48 20.59 9.50 0.16
CA VAL A 48 19.44 9.00 0.92
C VAL A 48 18.72 7.94 0.10
N ARG A 49 18.42 6.80 0.73
CA ARG A 49 17.51 5.80 0.20
C ARG A 49 16.10 6.36 0.21
N VAL A 50 15.50 6.45 -0.97
CA VAL A 50 14.11 6.87 -1.16
C VAL A 50 13.34 5.75 -1.84
N HIS A 51 12.09 5.58 -1.47
CA HIS A 51 11.21 4.70 -2.23
C HIS A 51 10.66 5.51 -3.39
N ALA A 52 10.85 5.01 -4.60
CA ALA A 52 10.50 5.75 -5.81
C ALA A 52 9.00 6.06 -5.90
N TYR A 53 8.18 5.27 -5.20
CA TYR A 53 6.72 5.29 -5.30
C TYR A 53 6.02 5.44 -3.94
N GLY A 54 6.60 6.26 -3.06
CA GLY A 54 6.04 6.58 -1.74
C GLY A 54 6.50 5.61 -0.65
N PRO A 55 6.29 5.95 0.64
CA PRO A 55 6.79 5.17 1.76
C PRO A 55 6.10 3.79 1.79
N HIS A 56 6.93 2.75 1.88
CA HIS A 56 6.52 1.36 1.97
C HIS A 56 7.05 0.85 3.30
N LEU A 57 6.16 0.59 4.24
CA LEU A 57 6.52 0.27 5.61
C LEU A 57 6.02 -1.13 5.87
N PHE A 58 6.92 -2.08 6.15
CA PHE A 58 6.52 -3.46 6.33
C PHE A 58 6.01 -3.66 7.77
N HIS A 59 4.79 -4.20 7.86
CA HIS A 59 4.13 -4.51 9.10
C HIS A 59 3.34 -5.81 8.89
N THR A 60 3.30 -6.69 9.90
CA THR A 60 2.47 -7.89 9.82
C THR A 60 2.15 -8.45 11.20
N LYS A 61 1.00 -9.13 11.30
CA LYS A 61 0.66 -10.03 12.42
C LYS A 61 0.94 -11.49 12.11
N SER A 62 1.32 -11.80 10.86
CA SER A 62 1.47 -13.17 10.38
C SER A 62 2.90 -13.66 10.59
N GLN A 63 3.09 -14.52 11.59
CA GLN A 63 4.38 -15.19 11.80
C GLN A 63 4.86 -15.95 10.56
N PRO A 64 4.02 -16.71 9.82
CA PRO A 64 4.44 -17.36 8.58
C PRO A 64 4.96 -16.40 7.51
N VAL A 65 4.38 -15.21 7.37
CA VAL A 65 4.87 -14.19 6.43
C VAL A 65 6.23 -13.69 6.90
N LEU A 66 6.36 -13.41 8.20
CA LEU A 66 7.61 -12.92 8.79
C LEU A 66 8.75 -13.93 8.63
N ASP A 67 8.50 -15.19 8.96
CA ASP A 67 9.45 -16.29 8.81
C ASP A 67 9.87 -16.46 7.35
N TRP A 68 8.91 -16.29 6.42
CA TRP A 68 9.20 -16.42 5.00
C TRP A 68 10.05 -15.27 4.47
N ILE A 69 9.67 -14.02 4.74
CA ILE A 69 10.36 -12.87 4.13
C ILE A 69 11.76 -12.62 4.71
N THR A 70 11.97 -12.98 5.98
CA THR A 70 13.27 -12.82 6.66
C THR A 70 14.36 -13.75 6.12
N ARG A 71 14.00 -14.77 5.31
CA ARG A 71 14.96 -15.57 4.52
C ARG A 71 15.74 -14.74 3.50
N PHE A 72 15.17 -13.62 3.04
CA PHE A 72 15.68 -12.85 1.90
C PHE A 72 16.23 -11.47 2.27
N ALA A 73 16.20 -11.06 3.53
CA ALA A 73 16.80 -9.80 3.97
C ALA A 73 17.02 -9.77 5.48
N GLU A 74 18.00 -8.98 5.90
CA GLU A 74 18.08 -8.50 7.28
C GLU A 74 17.11 -7.35 7.50
N PHE A 75 16.43 -7.37 8.63
CA PHE A 75 15.43 -6.36 9.00
C PHE A 75 15.84 -5.58 10.24
N VAL A 76 15.40 -4.33 10.31
CA VAL A 76 15.54 -3.46 11.49
C VAL A 76 14.16 -3.06 12.02
N PRO A 77 13.97 -2.96 13.34
CA PRO A 77 12.71 -2.49 13.91
C PRO A 77 12.47 -1.03 13.55
N PHE A 78 11.21 -0.71 13.25
CA PHE A 78 10.77 0.65 12.99
C PHE A 78 9.31 0.83 13.36
N GLU A 79 9.01 1.68 14.34
CA GLU A 79 7.63 2.04 14.68
C GLU A 79 7.19 3.24 13.86
N HIS A 80 6.24 3.04 12.95
CA HIS A 80 5.75 4.14 12.13
C HIS A 80 4.88 5.10 12.95
N LYS A 81 5.23 6.38 12.92
CA LYS A 81 4.46 7.47 13.52
C LYS A 81 4.11 8.51 12.47
N VAL A 82 2.89 9.02 12.54
CA VAL A 82 2.34 10.03 11.67
C VAL A 82 1.87 11.23 12.49
N ARG A 83 1.98 12.43 11.91
CA ARG A 83 1.34 13.64 12.42
C ARG A 83 0.39 14.21 11.39
N ALA A 84 -0.77 14.68 11.82
CA ALA A 84 -1.66 15.49 11.01
C ALA A 84 -1.40 16.96 11.31
N ARG A 85 -1.17 17.76 10.26
CA ARG A 85 -1.06 19.21 10.33
C ARG A 85 -2.43 19.83 10.13
N LEU A 86 -2.92 20.50 11.17
CA LEU A 86 -4.19 21.23 11.17
C LEU A 86 -4.07 22.56 10.43
N GLY A 87 -5.20 23.16 10.06
CA GLY A 87 -5.25 24.43 9.32
C GLY A 87 -4.61 25.62 10.04
N ASP A 88 -4.50 25.56 11.37
CA ASP A 88 -3.81 26.56 12.21
C ASP A 88 -2.31 26.27 12.41
N GLY A 89 -1.79 25.22 11.77
CA GLY A 89 -0.38 24.82 11.82
C GLY A 89 -0.02 23.86 12.95
N ARG A 90 -0.92 23.57 13.89
CA ARG A 90 -0.67 22.57 14.95
C ARG A 90 -0.45 21.18 14.36
N LEU A 91 0.40 20.40 15.00
CA LEU A 91 0.66 19.00 14.67
C LEU A 91 0.10 18.09 15.76
N VAL A 92 -0.76 17.15 15.37
CA VAL A 92 -1.38 16.19 16.29
C VAL A 92 -1.10 14.76 15.84
N PRO A 93 -1.08 13.78 16.75
CA PRO A 93 -0.95 12.37 16.38
C PRO A 93 -2.00 11.93 15.37
N LEU A 94 -1.60 11.06 14.44
CA LEU A 94 -2.52 10.25 13.65
C LEU A 94 -2.02 8.81 13.76
N PRO A 95 -2.86 7.82 14.12
CA PRO A 95 -4.31 7.86 14.25
C PRO A 95 -4.82 8.74 15.40
N ILE A 96 -6.11 9.14 15.32
CA ILE A 96 -6.74 9.97 16.36
C ILE A 96 -6.62 9.23 17.70
N ASN A 97 -6.05 9.92 18.68
CA ASN A 97 -5.81 9.43 20.02
C ASN A 97 -6.20 10.48 21.08
N LEU A 98 -5.94 10.21 22.37
CA LEU A 98 -6.25 11.12 23.47
C LEU A 98 -5.65 12.52 23.26
N ASP A 99 -4.38 12.61 22.87
CA ASP A 99 -3.69 13.89 22.66
C ASP A 99 -4.27 14.68 21.49
N THR A 100 -4.77 13.96 20.48
CA THR A 100 -5.48 14.55 19.35
C THR A 100 -6.79 15.17 19.82
N VAL A 101 -7.60 14.42 20.59
CA VAL A 101 -8.88 14.90 21.13
C VAL A 101 -8.66 16.12 22.04
N ASN A 102 -7.70 16.07 22.96
CA ASN A 102 -7.35 17.21 23.81
C ASN A 102 -6.95 18.44 23.00
N THR A 103 -6.15 18.26 21.96
CA THR A 103 -5.72 19.39 21.13
C THR A 103 -6.88 19.98 20.34
N VAL A 104 -7.73 19.16 19.72
CA VAL A 104 -8.83 19.65 18.88
C VAL A 104 -9.91 20.34 19.73
N PHE A 105 -10.34 19.71 20.82
CA PHE A 105 -11.46 20.20 21.63
C PHE A 105 -11.05 21.09 22.80
N GLY A 106 -9.75 21.30 23.04
CA GLY A 106 -9.25 22.11 24.16
C GLY A 106 -9.53 21.47 25.52
N THR A 107 -9.59 20.14 25.58
CA THR A 107 -9.83 19.37 26.81
C THR A 107 -8.52 18.96 27.49
N ASP A 108 -8.62 18.51 28.74
CA ASP A 108 -7.49 18.06 29.57
C ASP A 108 -7.63 16.60 30.01
N PHE A 109 -8.22 15.76 29.15
CA PHE A 109 -8.43 14.35 29.45
C PHE A 109 -7.11 13.64 29.75
N SER A 110 -7.14 12.74 30.73
CA SER A 110 -6.00 11.94 31.16
C SER A 110 -6.24 10.44 31.08
N THR A 111 -7.49 10.00 30.89
CA THR A 111 -7.85 8.57 30.79
C THR A 111 -8.61 8.23 29.51
N ALA A 112 -8.56 6.95 29.12
CA ALA A 112 -9.24 6.43 27.95
C ALA A 112 -10.78 6.54 28.06
N GLU A 113 -11.32 6.40 29.26
CA GLU A 113 -12.75 6.47 29.54
C GLU A 113 -13.30 7.87 29.29
N GLN A 114 -12.53 8.93 29.59
CA GLN A 114 -12.92 10.31 29.32
C GLN A 114 -13.01 10.57 27.81
N VAL A 115 -12.02 10.08 27.05
CA VAL A 115 -12.03 10.18 25.58
C VAL A 115 -13.20 9.40 25.00
N GLN A 116 -13.42 8.16 25.47
CA GLN A 116 -14.53 7.33 25.03
C GLN A 116 -15.89 7.98 25.32
N ALA A 117 -16.09 8.55 26.51
CA ALA A 117 -17.31 9.25 26.87
C ALA A 117 -17.53 10.49 25.99
N HIS A 118 -16.47 11.26 25.72
CA HIS A 118 -16.55 12.42 24.84
C HIS A 118 -16.91 12.03 23.41
N LEU A 119 -16.22 11.05 22.83
CA LEU A 119 -16.51 10.56 21.47
C LEU A 119 -17.92 9.99 21.36
N ALA A 120 -18.40 9.26 22.37
CA ALA A 120 -19.78 8.77 22.42
C ALA A 120 -20.81 9.90 22.46
N ALA A 121 -20.51 11.02 23.13
CA ALA A 121 -21.40 12.17 23.23
C ALA A 121 -21.53 12.97 21.91
N ILE A 122 -20.48 12.96 21.07
CA ILE A 122 -20.48 13.66 19.77
C ILE A 122 -20.78 12.74 18.57
N ALA A 123 -20.75 11.42 18.78
CA ALA A 123 -21.07 10.44 17.75
C ALA A 123 -22.55 10.51 17.38
N LEU A 124 -22.84 10.27 16.09
CA LEU A 124 -24.21 10.17 15.60
C LEU A 124 -24.72 8.74 15.75
N ASP A 125 -25.98 8.59 16.18
CA ASP A 125 -26.64 7.29 16.23
C ASP A 125 -27.00 6.81 14.82
N ILE A 126 -26.11 6.01 14.23
CA ILE A 126 -26.26 5.42 12.90
C ILE A 126 -25.96 3.92 13.02
N PRO A 127 -26.98 3.08 13.25
CA PRO A 127 -26.80 1.64 13.51
C PRO A 127 -26.13 0.89 12.36
N GLU A 128 -26.42 1.27 11.11
CA GLU A 128 -25.92 0.61 9.91
C GLU A 128 -25.31 1.62 8.93
N PRO A 129 -24.04 2.04 9.14
CA PRO A 129 -23.38 2.99 8.25
C PRO A 129 -23.19 2.43 6.83
N GLY A 130 -23.80 3.08 5.84
CA GLY A 130 -23.76 2.69 4.43
C GLY A 130 -22.54 3.23 3.66
N ASN A 131 -21.90 4.29 4.16
CA ASN A 131 -20.76 4.95 3.53
C ASN A 131 -19.67 5.36 4.54
N ALA A 132 -18.54 5.85 4.04
CA ALA A 132 -17.41 6.25 4.87
C ALA A 132 -17.74 7.44 5.80
N ALA A 133 -18.56 8.40 5.35
CA ALA A 133 -18.96 9.54 6.18
C ALA A 133 -19.76 9.07 7.40
N GLU A 134 -20.82 8.30 7.19
CA GLU A 134 -21.66 7.75 8.26
C GLU A 134 -20.85 6.90 9.23
N HIS A 135 -19.91 6.09 8.72
CA HIS A 135 -19.06 5.28 9.58
C HIS A 135 -18.22 6.13 10.53
N LEU A 136 -17.64 7.22 10.03
CA LEU A 136 -16.85 8.14 10.85
C LEU A 136 -17.74 8.97 11.78
N TYR A 137 -18.89 9.45 11.32
CA TYR A 137 -19.86 10.17 12.15
C TYR A 137 -20.34 9.33 13.34
N ALA A 138 -20.56 8.03 13.14
CA ALA A 138 -20.94 7.10 14.20
C ALA A 138 -19.81 6.77 15.18
N LYS A 139 -18.56 7.16 14.90
CA LYS A 139 -17.38 6.81 15.72
C LYS A 139 -16.69 8.00 16.36
N ILE A 140 -16.58 9.10 15.64
CA ILE A 140 -15.78 10.27 16.02
C ILE A 140 -16.53 11.60 15.85
N GLY A 141 -17.83 11.55 15.48
CA GLY A 141 -18.63 12.74 15.26
C GLY A 141 -18.24 13.55 14.02
N ARG A 142 -18.98 14.62 13.74
CA ARG A 142 -18.79 15.44 12.52
C ARG A 142 -17.48 16.22 12.54
N GLU A 143 -17.14 16.83 13.67
CA GLU A 143 -15.98 17.73 13.77
C GLU A 143 -14.66 17.05 13.43
N LEU A 144 -14.36 15.91 14.07
CA LEU A 144 -13.14 15.14 13.75
C LEU A 144 -13.19 14.54 12.34
N THR A 145 -14.37 14.12 11.87
CA THR A 145 -14.54 13.60 10.51
C THR A 145 -14.20 14.66 9.46
N ASP A 146 -14.79 15.85 9.61
CA ASP A 146 -14.65 16.94 8.65
C ASP A 146 -13.26 17.58 8.73
N LEU A 147 -12.60 17.51 9.90
CA LEU A 147 -11.22 17.97 10.07
C LEU A 147 -10.19 16.99 9.48
N PHE A 148 -10.23 15.71 9.85
CA PHE A 148 -9.14 14.77 9.51
C PHE A 148 -9.38 13.98 8.23
N PHE A 149 -10.64 13.63 7.94
CA PHE A 149 -10.96 12.68 6.89
C PHE A 149 -11.51 13.34 5.64
N ARG A 150 -12.43 14.30 5.76
CA ARG A 150 -13.10 14.91 4.59
C ARG A 150 -12.13 15.55 3.59
N PRO A 151 -11.29 16.54 3.96
CA PRO A 151 -10.36 17.17 3.03
C PRO A 151 -9.33 16.17 2.50
N TYR A 152 -8.78 15.31 3.37
CA TYR A 152 -7.81 14.29 2.96
C TYR A 152 -8.41 13.31 1.95
N THR A 153 -9.64 12.86 2.18
CA THR A 153 -10.35 11.93 1.31
C THR A 153 -10.65 12.54 -0.04
N LYS A 154 -11.12 13.79 -0.06
CA LYS A 154 -11.39 14.50 -1.31
C LYS A 154 -10.13 14.60 -2.17
N LYS A 155 -8.98 14.94 -1.57
CA LYS A 155 -7.68 14.96 -2.26
C LYS A 155 -7.28 13.57 -2.77
N MET A 156 -7.26 12.60 -1.86
CA MET A 156 -6.76 11.24 -2.12
C MET A 156 -7.58 10.51 -3.19
N TRP A 157 -8.91 10.64 -3.13
CA TRP A 157 -9.84 9.80 -3.88
C TRP A 157 -10.65 10.55 -4.95
N ALA A 158 -10.62 11.89 -4.96
CA ALA A 158 -11.50 12.71 -5.79
C ALA A 158 -13.00 12.40 -5.61
N LEU A 159 -13.37 11.85 -4.45
CA LEU A 159 -14.72 11.49 -4.05
C LEU A 159 -15.06 12.16 -2.71
N ASP A 160 -16.34 12.43 -2.49
CA ASP A 160 -16.82 12.78 -1.16
C ASP A 160 -16.92 11.53 -0.27
N LEU A 161 -16.84 11.71 1.05
CA LEU A 161 -16.89 10.59 2.01
C LEU A 161 -18.17 9.76 1.87
N GLU A 162 -19.27 10.41 1.50
CA GLU A 162 -20.58 9.82 1.27
C GLU A 162 -20.60 8.86 0.07
N GLU A 163 -19.70 9.06 -0.90
CA GLU A 163 -19.59 8.22 -2.11
C GLU A 163 -18.67 7.02 -1.90
N MET A 164 -17.96 6.96 -0.78
CA MET A 164 -16.91 5.99 -0.53
C MET A 164 -17.36 4.82 0.34
N SER A 165 -16.84 3.64 0.03
CA SER A 165 -17.07 2.45 0.84
C SER A 165 -16.51 2.63 2.27
N PRO A 166 -17.23 2.21 3.33
CA PRO A 166 -16.70 2.23 4.70
C PRO A 166 -15.38 1.47 4.87
N ALA A 167 -15.11 0.48 4.01
CA ALA A 167 -13.90 -0.33 4.05
C ALA A 167 -12.61 0.49 3.89
N VAL A 168 -12.66 1.68 3.29
CA VAL A 168 -11.49 2.54 3.11
C VAL A 168 -11.06 3.18 4.43
N VAL A 169 -12.00 3.67 5.22
CA VAL A 169 -11.73 4.39 6.48
C VAL A 169 -11.59 3.46 7.68
N LYS A 170 -12.21 2.28 7.66
CA LYS A 170 -12.10 1.23 8.70
C LYS A 170 -10.67 0.75 8.97
N ARG A 171 -9.74 1.05 8.07
CA ARG A 171 -8.32 0.66 8.18
C ARG A 171 -7.53 1.54 9.14
N ILE A 172 -8.00 2.74 9.45
CA ILE A 172 -7.32 3.67 10.35
C ILE A 172 -7.86 3.42 11.77
N PRO A 173 -7.04 2.96 12.72
CA PRO A 173 -7.51 2.67 14.07
C PRO A 173 -7.89 3.96 14.79
N LEU A 174 -8.84 3.87 15.72
CA LEU A 174 -9.15 4.93 16.67
C LEU A 174 -8.60 4.52 18.03
N ARG A 175 -7.82 5.40 18.67
CA ARG A 175 -7.21 5.13 19.97
C ARG A 175 -7.84 6.02 21.03
N MET A 176 -7.96 5.47 22.24
CA MET A 176 -8.43 6.22 23.42
C MET A 176 -7.29 6.56 24.37
N ASP A 177 -6.11 5.96 24.16
CA ASP A 177 -4.89 6.18 24.94
C ASP A 177 -3.96 7.20 24.25
N ARG A 178 -2.73 7.32 24.77
CA ARG A 178 -1.67 8.20 24.24
C ARG A 178 -0.74 7.50 23.26
N VAL A 179 -1.03 6.26 22.86
CA VAL A 179 -0.20 5.56 21.87
C VAL A 179 -0.31 6.29 20.54
N ASP A 180 0.83 6.59 19.92
CA ASP A 180 0.92 7.41 18.72
C ASP A 180 1.52 6.67 17.52
N THR A 181 1.62 5.34 17.61
CA THR A 181 2.02 4.46 16.51
C THR A 181 0.87 4.27 15.52
N TYR A 182 1.21 4.25 14.24
CA TYR A 182 0.24 4.19 13.15
C TYR A 182 -0.38 2.82 12.96
N PHE A 183 0.46 1.79 13.03
CA PHE A 183 0.03 0.40 13.00
C PHE A 183 -0.28 -0.12 14.41
N SER A 184 -1.01 -1.24 14.48
CA SER A 184 -1.34 -1.86 15.78
C SER A 184 -0.07 -2.24 16.56
N SER A 185 -0.15 -2.21 17.89
CA SER A 185 0.92 -2.73 18.76
C SER A 185 1.10 -4.24 18.66
N GLU A 186 0.11 -4.94 18.07
CA GLU A 186 0.18 -6.38 17.78
C GLU A 186 0.94 -6.69 16.48
N GLU A 187 1.33 -5.66 15.72
CA GLU A 187 2.04 -5.85 14.45
C GLU A 187 3.55 -5.72 14.64
N THR A 188 4.27 -6.69 14.09
CA THR A 188 5.72 -6.61 13.94
C THR A 188 6.03 -5.65 12.81
N GLN A 189 6.67 -4.52 13.12
CA GLN A 189 7.01 -3.47 12.16
C GLN A 189 8.51 -3.44 11.91
N LEU A 190 8.90 -3.62 10.65
CA LEU A 190 10.30 -3.77 10.25
C LEU A 190 10.56 -3.05 8.93
N LEU A 191 11.82 -2.69 8.69
CA LEU A 191 12.31 -2.26 7.38
C LEU A 191 13.53 -3.09 6.96
N PRO A 192 13.69 -3.42 5.68
CA PRO A 192 14.88 -4.12 5.21
C PRO A 192 16.10 -3.21 5.38
N ARG A 193 17.11 -3.66 6.14
CA ARG A 193 18.33 -2.91 6.46
C ARG A 193 19.00 -2.34 5.19
N HIS A 194 18.99 -3.12 4.13
CA HIS A 194 19.63 -2.80 2.85
C HIS A 194 18.64 -2.36 1.77
N GLY A 195 17.40 -2.04 2.13
CA GLY A 195 16.36 -1.61 1.19
C GLY A 195 15.60 -2.78 0.57
N TYR A 196 14.44 -2.47 0.03
CA TYR A 196 13.55 -3.41 -0.64
C TYR A 196 14.17 -3.92 -1.95
N THR A 197 14.88 -3.10 -2.72
CA THR A 197 15.54 -3.57 -3.94
C THR A 197 16.51 -4.72 -3.64
N ALA A 198 17.34 -4.61 -2.60
CA ALA A 198 18.25 -5.67 -2.18
C ALA A 198 17.53 -6.93 -1.67
N LEU A 199 16.33 -6.78 -1.11
CA LEU A 199 15.46 -7.91 -0.76
C LEU A 199 14.96 -8.62 -2.03
N PHE A 200 14.46 -7.86 -3.01
CA PHE A 200 13.96 -8.40 -4.27
C PHE A 200 15.06 -9.07 -5.10
N GLU A 201 16.28 -8.52 -5.11
CA GLU A 201 17.44 -9.14 -5.74
C GLU A 201 17.69 -10.56 -5.21
N ARG A 202 17.73 -10.72 -3.88
CA ARG A 202 17.90 -12.04 -3.25
C ARG A 202 16.71 -12.95 -3.50
N LEU A 203 15.51 -12.41 -3.45
CA LEU A 203 14.27 -13.15 -3.66
C LEU A 203 14.16 -13.66 -5.10
N LEU A 204 14.66 -12.93 -6.10
CA LEU A 204 14.68 -13.37 -7.51
C LEU A 204 15.99 -14.11 -7.90
N ALA A 205 17.00 -14.12 -7.05
CA ALA A 205 18.25 -14.85 -7.29
C ALA A 205 18.06 -16.37 -7.09
N HIS A 206 17.64 -17.06 -8.15
CA HIS A 206 17.54 -18.52 -8.20
C HIS A 206 17.88 -19.03 -9.62
N PRO A 207 18.58 -20.17 -9.78
CA PRO A 207 18.99 -20.66 -11.10
C PRO A 207 17.83 -20.94 -12.07
N HIS A 208 16.65 -21.26 -11.53
CA HIS A 208 15.43 -21.49 -12.33
C HIS A 208 14.62 -20.22 -12.62
N ILE A 209 15.07 -19.03 -12.18
CA ILE A 209 14.38 -17.76 -12.45
C ILE A 209 15.15 -16.99 -13.53
N THR A 210 14.49 -16.75 -14.66
CA THR A 210 14.95 -15.82 -15.69
C THR A 210 14.19 -14.50 -15.55
N LEU A 211 14.92 -13.40 -15.33
CA LEU A 211 14.33 -12.05 -15.21
C LEU A 211 14.51 -11.25 -16.50
N ARG A 212 13.43 -10.63 -17.00
CA ARG A 212 13.46 -9.70 -18.14
C ARG A 212 12.75 -8.39 -17.80
N LEU A 213 13.53 -7.34 -17.61
CA LEU A 213 13.03 -5.98 -17.32
C LEU A 213 12.81 -5.21 -18.62
N SER A 214 12.14 -4.06 -18.54
CA SER A 214 11.75 -3.24 -19.70
C SER A 214 11.02 -4.05 -20.78
N THR A 215 10.28 -5.08 -20.37
CA THR A 215 9.61 -6.04 -21.24
C THR A 215 8.12 -6.00 -20.94
N GLY A 216 7.37 -5.36 -21.84
CA GLY A 216 5.90 -5.38 -21.79
C GLY A 216 5.37 -6.78 -22.09
N PHE A 217 4.22 -7.11 -21.50
CA PHE A 217 3.51 -8.34 -21.83
C PHE A 217 2.88 -8.25 -23.22
N ASP A 218 3.02 -9.32 -23.99
CA ASP A 218 2.27 -9.55 -25.23
C ASP A 218 1.57 -10.91 -25.12
N ARG A 219 0.32 -11.00 -25.60
CA ARG A 219 -0.46 -12.25 -25.52
C ARG A 219 0.23 -13.41 -26.24
N SER A 220 0.99 -13.16 -27.31
CA SER A 220 1.73 -14.20 -28.03
C SER A 220 2.84 -14.84 -27.19
N MET A 221 3.25 -14.20 -26.09
CA MET A 221 4.22 -14.80 -25.18
C MET A 221 3.68 -16.08 -24.55
N LEU A 222 2.36 -16.19 -24.37
CA LEU A 222 1.71 -17.34 -23.75
C LEU A 222 1.96 -18.64 -24.51
N ASP A 223 2.17 -18.59 -25.82
CA ASP A 223 2.47 -19.77 -26.65
C ASP A 223 3.76 -20.50 -26.22
N GLY A 224 4.66 -19.81 -25.51
CA GLY A 224 5.92 -20.34 -25.01
C GLY A 224 5.86 -20.88 -23.57
N PHE A 225 4.72 -20.82 -22.89
CA PHE A 225 4.59 -21.19 -21.49
C PHE A 225 3.36 -22.06 -21.23
N GLU A 226 3.46 -22.95 -20.27
CA GLU A 226 2.38 -23.87 -19.90
C GLU A 226 1.38 -23.22 -18.94
N PHE A 227 1.84 -22.24 -18.15
CA PHE A 227 0.99 -21.48 -17.23
C PHE A 227 1.50 -20.04 -17.08
N CYS A 228 0.59 -19.09 -16.80
CA CYS A 228 0.93 -17.70 -16.55
C CYS A 228 0.29 -17.16 -15.26
N PHE A 229 1.10 -16.58 -14.38
CA PHE A 229 0.63 -15.76 -13.26
C PHE A 229 0.73 -14.28 -13.65
N ASN A 230 -0.40 -13.59 -13.75
CA ASN A 230 -0.46 -12.25 -14.33
C ASN A 230 -0.85 -11.17 -13.31
N ALA A 231 0.07 -10.25 -13.02
CA ALA A 231 -0.18 -9.12 -12.13
C ALA A 231 -0.62 -7.83 -12.86
N MET A 232 -0.84 -7.86 -14.17
CA MET A 232 -1.38 -6.73 -14.92
C MET A 232 -2.79 -6.36 -14.45
N PRO A 233 -3.23 -5.10 -14.66
CA PRO A 233 -4.63 -4.73 -14.52
C PRO A 233 -5.52 -5.65 -15.38
N ILE A 234 -6.47 -6.31 -14.74
CA ILE A 234 -7.31 -7.32 -15.39
C ILE A 234 -8.17 -6.74 -16.52
N ASP A 235 -8.65 -5.52 -16.35
CA ASP A 235 -9.40 -4.77 -17.36
C ASP A 235 -8.55 -4.49 -18.60
N GLU A 236 -7.30 -4.05 -18.41
CA GLU A 236 -6.34 -3.81 -19.49
C GLU A 236 -6.00 -5.09 -20.26
N TYR A 237 -5.80 -6.21 -19.56
CA TYR A 237 -5.56 -7.50 -20.22
C TYR A 237 -6.69 -7.87 -21.18
N TYR A 238 -7.95 -7.66 -20.78
CA TYR A 238 -9.14 -7.96 -21.59
C TYR A 238 -9.54 -6.82 -22.55
N GLY A 239 -8.67 -5.82 -22.76
CA GLY A 239 -8.94 -4.72 -23.68
C GLY A 239 -10.16 -3.89 -23.28
N PHE A 240 -10.42 -3.77 -21.98
CA PHE A 240 -11.50 -2.98 -21.39
C PHE A 240 -12.91 -3.39 -21.85
N CYS A 241 -13.13 -4.68 -22.15
CA CYS A 241 -14.38 -5.16 -22.76
C CYS A 241 -15.65 -4.92 -21.93
N PHE A 242 -15.56 -4.76 -20.61
CA PHE A 242 -16.67 -4.38 -19.72
C PHE A 242 -16.58 -2.91 -19.24
N GLY A 243 -15.55 -2.18 -19.65
CA GLY A 243 -15.21 -0.84 -19.16
C GLY A 243 -13.97 -0.81 -18.26
N GLU A 244 -13.49 0.40 -17.95
CA GLU A 244 -12.27 0.59 -17.14
C GLU A 244 -12.54 0.39 -15.65
N LEU A 245 -11.62 -0.28 -14.96
CA LEU A 245 -11.57 -0.34 -13.51
C LEU A 245 -10.75 0.86 -12.99
N PRO A 246 -11.35 1.83 -12.27
CA PRO A 246 -10.65 3.06 -11.94
C PRO A 246 -9.64 2.89 -10.81
N TYR A 247 -8.52 3.57 -10.96
CA TYR A 247 -7.49 3.66 -9.94
C TYR A 247 -7.18 5.11 -9.58
N ARG A 248 -6.82 5.35 -8.32
CA ARG A 248 -6.07 6.56 -7.95
C ARG A 248 -4.59 6.36 -8.17
N SER A 249 -3.95 7.46 -8.49
CA SER A 249 -2.51 7.57 -8.64
C SER A 249 -1.93 8.67 -7.80
N ILE A 250 -0.60 8.70 -7.68
CA ILE A 250 0.14 9.68 -6.89
C ILE A 250 1.31 10.18 -7.73
N ARG A 251 1.45 11.50 -7.83
CA ARG A 251 2.70 12.15 -8.27
C ARG A 251 3.55 12.44 -7.05
N PHE A 252 4.84 12.12 -7.17
CA PHE A 252 5.82 12.27 -6.09
C PHE A 252 6.73 13.45 -6.37
N HIS A 253 6.65 14.47 -5.52
CA HIS A 253 7.43 15.69 -5.62
C HIS A 253 8.60 15.63 -4.64
N LYS A 254 9.79 15.35 -5.16
CA LYS A 254 11.02 15.27 -4.36
C LYS A 254 11.55 16.68 -4.08
N ARG A 255 12.02 16.90 -2.85
CA ARG A 255 12.67 18.15 -2.42
C ARG A 255 13.95 17.82 -1.67
N THR A 256 14.97 18.61 -1.95
CA THR A 256 16.24 18.62 -1.23
C THR A 256 16.21 19.77 -0.22
N GLU A 257 16.52 19.46 1.03
CA GLU A 257 16.57 20.44 2.12
C GLU A 257 17.92 20.38 2.85
N PRO A 258 18.36 21.46 3.51
CA PRO A 258 19.52 21.40 4.41
C PRO A 258 19.31 20.33 5.49
N ALA A 259 20.38 19.61 5.84
CA ALA A 259 20.30 18.61 6.89
C ALA A 259 19.84 19.24 8.21
N ALA A 260 18.88 18.57 8.85
CA ALA A 260 18.40 18.88 10.18
C ALA A 260 18.19 17.56 10.95
N PRO A 261 18.17 17.58 12.29
CA PRO A 261 17.77 16.42 13.06
C PRO A 261 16.40 15.91 12.58
N PRO A 262 16.24 14.60 12.29
CA PRO A 262 14.98 14.06 11.82
C PRO A 262 13.91 14.19 12.92
N PRO A 263 12.65 14.50 12.55
CA PRO A 263 11.56 14.48 13.52
C PRO A 263 11.32 13.07 14.07
N ALA A 264 10.63 12.97 15.21
CA ALA A 264 10.26 11.69 15.82
C ALA A 264 9.14 10.93 15.07
N TRP A 265 8.71 11.44 13.92
CA TRP A 265 7.72 10.83 13.03
C TRP A 265 8.24 10.90 11.60
N SER A 266 7.79 9.99 10.74
CA SER A 266 8.31 9.93 9.35
C SER A 266 7.38 10.61 8.36
N VAL A 267 6.09 10.73 8.66
CA VAL A 267 5.09 11.27 7.74
C VAL A 267 4.24 12.35 8.39
N THR A 268 4.05 13.45 7.66
CA THR A 268 3.10 14.50 8.02
C THR A 268 1.96 14.51 7.01
N ASN A 269 0.73 14.28 7.45
CA ASN A 269 -0.49 14.43 6.64
C ASN A 269 -0.98 15.88 6.69
N PHE A 270 -1.50 16.37 5.58
CA PHE A 270 -2.09 17.71 5.48
C PHE A 270 -3.62 17.61 5.53
N THR A 271 -4.25 18.31 6.48
CA THR A 271 -5.72 18.34 6.60
C THR A 271 -6.36 19.54 5.88
N ASP A 272 -5.58 20.29 5.12
CA ASP A 272 -6.07 21.42 4.32
C ASP A 272 -6.70 20.99 2.98
N ALA A 273 -7.25 21.97 2.26
CA ALA A 273 -7.81 21.81 0.92
C ALA A 273 -6.78 21.97 -0.22
N GLY A 274 -5.48 22.00 0.07
CA GLY A 274 -4.41 22.07 -0.94
C GLY A 274 -4.31 20.81 -1.79
N PRO A 275 -3.42 20.74 -2.78
CA PRO A 275 -3.32 19.56 -3.65
C PRO A 275 -2.62 18.36 -2.99
N TYR A 276 -1.83 18.60 -1.95
CA TYR A 276 -0.97 17.58 -1.35
C TYR A 276 -1.65 16.85 -0.19
N THR A 277 -1.47 15.52 -0.12
CA THR A 277 -2.01 14.72 0.99
C THR A 277 -1.04 14.58 2.13
N ARG A 278 0.24 14.34 1.84
CA ARG A 278 1.25 14.07 2.87
C ARG A 278 2.67 14.31 2.38
N GLU A 279 3.56 14.37 3.36
CA GLU A 279 4.99 14.55 3.20
C GLU A 279 5.75 13.47 3.98
N THR A 280 6.76 12.87 3.36
CA THR A 280 7.65 11.88 3.97
C THR A 280 9.04 12.46 4.18
N ASN A 281 9.56 12.35 5.41
CA ASN A 281 10.94 12.64 5.78
C ASN A 281 11.73 11.32 5.74
N TRP A 282 12.55 11.13 4.71
CA TRP A 282 13.22 9.85 4.47
C TRP A 282 14.31 9.54 5.49
N ASP A 283 14.96 10.56 6.03
CA ASP A 283 16.00 10.44 7.05
C ASP A 283 15.46 10.10 8.45
N ALA A 284 14.14 10.13 8.65
CA ALA A 284 13.48 9.59 9.83
C ALA A 284 13.31 8.07 9.79
N LEU A 285 13.58 7.42 8.65
CA LEU A 285 13.54 5.97 8.50
C LEU A 285 14.93 5.37 8.78
N PRO A 286 15.03 4.29 9.59
CA PRO A 286 16.31 3.68 9.91
C PRO A 286 16.98 3.09 8.67
N CYS A 287 18.31 3.26 8.58
CA CYS A 287 19.12 2.80 7.44
C CYS A 287 18.81 3.47 6.09
N HIS A 288 18.09 4.60 6.07
CA HIS A 288 17.87 5.36 4.83
C HIS A 288 18.96 6.39 4.54
N ARG A 289 19.62 6.94 5.54
CA ARG A 289 20.79 7.81 5.32
C ARG A 289 22.00 6.92 5.04
N LEU A 290 22.44 6.86 3.79
CA LEU A 290 23.56 6.02 3.35
C LEU A 290 24.89 6.80 3.39
N HIS A 291 24.83 8.08 3.01
CA HIS A 291 25.98 8.99 3.00
C HIS A 291 25.61 10.35 3.58
N GLU A 292 26.59 11.03 4.18
CA GLU A 292 26.41 12.41 4.65
C GLU A 292 26.79 13.39 3.54
N THR A 293 25.81 14.13 3.04
CA THR A 293 25.96 15.14 1.97
C THR A 293 25.65 16.57 2.44
N GLY A 294 25.31 16.74 3.73
CA GLY A 294 24.81 18.00 4.29
C GLY A 294 23.36 18.32 3.92
N HIS A 295 22.67 17.42 3.22
CA HIS A 295 21.28 17.58 2.79
C HIS A 295 20.42 16.40 3.25
N ARG A 296 19.10 16.60 3.24
CA ARG A 296 18.09 15.55 3.45
C ARG A 296 17.07 15.57 2.32
N SER A 297 16.42 14.44 2.14
CA SER A 297 15.39 14.26 1.12
C SER A 297 14.02 14.20 1.73
N VAL A 298 13.08 14.90 1.10
CA VAL A 298 11.66 14.94 1.46
C VAL A 298 10.84 14.65 0.21
N THR A 299 9.78 13.85 0.33
CA THR A 299 8.82 13.63 -0.77
C THR A 299 7.43 14.09 -0.38
N VAL A 300 6.80 14.89 -1.22
CA VAL A 300 5.38 15.29 -1.08
C VAL A 300 4.54 14.52 -2.09
N GLU A 301 3.37 14.06 -1.66
CA GLU A 301 2.44 13.30 -2.47
C GLU A 301 1.27 14.15 -2.96
N GLU A 302 1.05 14.14 -4.27
CA GLU A 302 -0.12 14.75 -4.94
C GLU A 302 -0.96 13.64 -5.60
N PRO A 303 -2.12 13.30 -5.02
CA PRO A 303 -3.00 12.33 -5.64
C PRO A 303 -3.63 12.86 -6.93
N CYS A 304 -3.76 11.98 -7.91
CA CYS A 304 -4.31 12.27 -9.23
C CYS A 304 -5.07 11.07 -9.80
N ASP A 305 -5.75 11.29 -10.92
CA ASP A 305 -6.24 10.17 -11.72
C ASP A 305 -5.05 9.45 -12.37
N TYR A 306 -5.08 8.12 -12.43
CA TYR A 306 -4.01 7.34 -13.05
C TYR A 306 -3.75 7.72 -14.51
N ARG A 307 -4.77 8.15 -15.26
CA ARG A 307 -4.64 8.61 -16.65
C ARG A 307 -3.75 9.84 -16.76
N ASP A 308 -3.75 10.69 -15.73
CA ASP A 308 -2.92 11.91 -15.68
C ASP A 308 -1.48 11.62 -15.24
N ASN A 309 -1.14 10.37 -14.91
CA ASN A 309 0.16 9.97 -14.39
C ASN A 309 0.71 8.75 -15.13
N GLY A 310 0.63 8.76 -16.46
CA GLY A 310 1.19 7.70 -17.31
C GLY A 310 0.56 6.32 -17.08
N TYR A 311 -0.71 6.29 -16.65
CA TYR A 311 -1.45 5.08 -16.31
C TYR A 311 -0.85 4.28 -15.14
N GLU A 312 -0.09 4.95 -14.26
CA GLU A 312 0.44 4.34 -13.03
C GLU A 312 -0.68 4.14 -12.01
N ARG A 313 -1.00 2.88 -11.71
CA ARG A 313 -2.12 2.48 -10.87
C ARG A 313 -1.64 2.15 -9.46
N TYR A 314 -2.14 2.90 -8.47
CA TYR A 314 -1.76 2.70 -7.07
C TYR A 314 -2.90 2.16 -6.23
N TYR A 315 -4.08 2.77 -6.27
CA TYR A 315 -5.17 2.40 -5.36
C TYR A 315 -6.46 2.10 -6.13
N PRO A 316 -7.01 0.87 -6.06
CA PRO A 316 -8.30 0.57 -6.67
C PRO A 316 -9.40 1.38 -5.97
N VAL A 317 -10.29 2.00 -6.75
CA VAL A 317 -11.36 2.85 -6.22
C VAL A 317 -12.52 1.99 -5.74
N LYS A 318 -12.97 2.23 -4.49
CA LYS A 318 -14.12 1.56 -3.87
C LYS A 318 -15.22 2.55 -3.51
N THR A 319 -16.33 2.46 -4.24
CA THR A 319 -17.52 3.28 -4.03
C THR A 319 -18.50 2.61 -3.07
N ALA A 320 -19.35 3.41 -2.42
CA ALA A 320 -20.39 2.93 -1.51
C ALA A 320 -21.42 2.04 -2.22
N ASP A 321 -21.77 2.38 -3.48
CA ASP A 321 -22.69 1.61 -4.32
C ASP A 321 -22.11 0.30 -4.88
N GLY A 322 -20.81 0.03 -4.67
CA GLY A 322 -20.16 -1.19 -5.12
C GLY A 322 -19.97 -1.32 -6.64
N ARG A 323 -20.26 -0.30 -7.46
CA ARG A 323 -20.30 -0.43 -8.93
C ARG A 323 -19.01 -0.98 -9.55
N TYR A 324 -17.84 -0.57 -9.04
CA TYR A 324 -16.56 -1.07 -9.55
C TYR A 324 -16.22 -2.47 -9.05
N GLN A 325 -16.76 -2.88 -7.89
CA GLN A 325 -16.64 -4.26 -7.42
C GLN A 325 -17.46 -5.19 -8.32
N THR A 326 -18.69 -4.80 -8.69
CA THR A 326 -19.51 -5.53 -9.65
C THR A 326 -18.85 -5.63 -11.02
N LEU A 327 -18.22 -4.55 -11.50
CA LEU A 327 -17.45 -4.57 -12.76
C LEU A 327 -16.26 -5.54 -12.68
N TYR A 328 -15.49 -5.51 -11.58
CA TYR A 328 -14.38 -6.44 -11.38
C TYR A 328 -14.86 -7.90 -11.36
N GLU A 329 -16.03 -8.18 -10.80
CA GLU A 329 -16.58 -9.54 -10.79
C GLU A 329 -16.85 -10.07 -12.20
N GLN A 330 -17.29 -9.22 -13.14
CA GLN A 330 -17.44 -9.63 -14.55
C GLN A 330 -16.10 -10.04 -15.18
N TYR A 331 -15.04 -9.25 -14.95
CA TYR A 331 -13.69 -9.61 -15.39
C TYR A 331 -13.17 -10.88 -14.71
N ARG A 332 -13.46 -11.07 -13.41
CA ARG A 332 -13.05 -12.26 -12.67
C ARG A 332 -13.74 -13.52 -13.21
N GLU A 333 -15.01 -13.46 -13.57
CA GLU A 333 -15.70 -14.58 -14.22
C GLU A 333 -15.11 -14.89 -15.61
N LEU A 334 -14.75 -13.86 -16.38
CA LEU A 334 -14.05 -14.06 -17.66
C LEU A 334 -12.66 -14.69 -17.45
N ALA A 335 -11.92 -14.29 -16.42
CA ALA A 335 -10.63 -14.90 -16.09
C ALA A 335 -10.73 -16.38 -15.74
N ARG A 336 -11.85 -16.85 -15.21
CA ARG A 336 -12.07 -18.28 -14.92
C ARG A 336 -12.16 -19.15 -16.18
N THR A 337 -12.37 -18.56 -17.36
CA THR A 337 -12.40 -19.32 -18.62
C THR A 337 -11.00 -19.55 -19.21
N GLU A 338 -9.94 -19.01 -18.58
CA GLU A 338 -8.54 -19.17 -19.01
C GLU A 338 -7.87 -20.27 -18.16
N PRO A 339 -7.80 -21.54 -18.61
CA PRO A 339 -7.34 -22.65 -17.78
C PRO A 339 -5.86 -22.57 -17.40
N ASN A 340 -5.05 -21.84 -18.17
CA ASN A 340 -3.60 -21.75 -18.02
C ASN A 340 -3.14 -20.37 -17.51
N MET A 341 -4.02 -19.65 -16.80
CA MET A 341 -3.75 -18.29 -16.32
C MET A 341 -4.38 -18.06 -14.94
N GLU A 342 -3.65 -17.42 -14.04
CA GLU A 342 -4.19 -16.87 -12.78
C GLU A 342 -3.80 -15.40 -12.62
N PHE A 343 -4.79 -14.53 -12.35
CA PHE A 343 -4.52 -13.13 -12.03
C PHE A 343 -4.13 -12.97 -10.57
N ILE A 344 -3.05 -12.22 -10.32
CA ILE A 344 -2.44 -12.09 -9.01
C ILE A 344 -2.18 -10.63 -8.62
N GLY A 345 -2.01 -10.39 -7.33
CA GLY A 345 -1.62 -9.09 -6.79
C GLY A 345 -2.67 -7.98 -6.99
N ARG A 346 -2.31 -6.77 -6.54
CA ARG A 346 -3.23 -5.62 -6.45
C ARG A 346 -3.96 -5.29 -7.77
N CYS A 347 -3.24 -5.30 -8.88
CA CYS A 347 -3.81 -4.91 -10.18
C CYS A 347 -4.58 -6.06 -10.83
N GLY A 348 -4.06 -7.28 -10.78
CA GLY A 348 -4.74 -8.46 -11.30
C GLY A 348 -6.04 -8.79 -10.56
N THR A 349 -6.11 -8.50 -9.25
CA THR A 349 -7.29 -8.82 -8.43
C THR A 349 -8.12 -7.61 -8.01
N TYR A 350 -7.77 -6.40 -8.46
CA TYR A 350 -8.44 -5.14 -8.09
C TYR A 350 -8.59 -4.95 -6.56
N GLN A 351 -7.56 -5.31 -5.79
CA GLN A 351 -7.60 -5.29 -4.32
C GLN A 351 -6.58 -4.33 -3.71
N TYR A 352 -7.02 -3.54 -2.72
CA TYR A 352 -6.11 -2.72 -1.92
C TYR A 352 -5.45 -3.57 -0.83
N LEU A 353 -4.27 -4.10 -1.16
CA LEU A 353 -3.49 -5.01 -0.34
C LEU A 353 -2.24 -4.34 0.26
N ASP A 354 -1.96 -4.59 1.53
CA ASP A 354 -0.66 -4.31 2.15
C ASP A 354 0.38 -5.36 1.75
N MET A 355 1.67 -5.09 1.99
CA MET A 355 2.75 -5.97 1.53
C MET A 355 2.64 -7.39 2.11
N ASP A 356 2.34 -7.49 3.40
CA ASP A 356 2.17 -8.78 4.07
C ASP A 356 0.97 -9.58 3.54
N GLN A 357 -0.13 -8.88 3.24
CA GLN A 357 -1.31 -9.46 2.61
C GLN A 357 -1.00 -9.99 1.21
N VAL A 358 -0.23 -9.25 0.39
CA VAL A 358 0.20 -9.72 -0.94
C VAL A 358 1.07 -10.96 -0.81
N ILE A 359 2.04 -10.98 0.12
CA ILE A 359 2.89 -12.15 0.35
C ILE A 359 2.04 -13.34 0.77
N ASN A 360 1.17 -13.17 1.77
CA ASN A 360 0.33 -14.25 2.27
C ASN A 360 -0.61 -14.80 1.18
N GLN A 361 -1.27 -13.94 0.41
CA GLN A 361 -2.12 -14.35 -0.70
C GLN A 361 -1.32 -15.10 -1.77
N SER A 362 -0.10 -14.66 -2.07
CA SER A 362 0.76 -15.27 -3.08
C SER A 362 1.25 -16.65 -2.64
N LEU A 363 1.68 -16.79 -1.38
CA LEU A 363 2.05 -18.09 -0.80
C LEU A 363 0.86 -19.06 -0.82
N ALA A 364 -0.34 -18.59 -0.48
CA ALA A 364 -1.53 -19.43 -0.52
C ALA A 364 -1.90 -19.84 -1.95
N SER A 365 -1.82 -18.91 -2.92
CA SER A 365 -2.12 -19.17 -4.34
C SER A 365 -1.16 -20.20 -4.93
N VAL A 366 0.15 -19.97 -4.83
CA VAL A 366 1.15 -20.86 -5.42
C VAL A 366 1.13 -22.26 -4.80
N ARG A 367 0.91 -22.39 -3.49
CA ARG A 367 0.79 -23.70 -2.82
C ARG A 367 -0.44 -24.47 -3.28
N ARG A 368 -1.58 -23.78 -3.46
CA ARG A 368 -2.78 -24.40 -4.01
C ARG A 368 -2.55 -24.89 -5.44
N TRP A 369 -1.91 -24.07 -6.25
CA TRP A 369 -1.59 -24.43 -7.63
C TRP A 369 -0.61 -25.62 -7.68
N LEU A 370 0.45 -25.63 -6.86
CA LEU A 370 1.40 -26.74 -6.77
C LEU A 370 0.72 -28.05 -6.36
N ALA A 371 -0.23 -28.01 -5.42
CA ALA A 371 -0.97 -29.19 -5.00
C ALA A 371 -1.83 -29.76 -6.13
N GLN A 372 -2.46 -28.90 -6.94
CA GLN A 372 -3.29 -29.32 -8.07
C GLN A 372 -2.46 -29.89 -9.22
N TYR A 373 -1.31 -29.27 -9.52
CA TYR A 373 -0.44 -29.70 -10.63
C TYR A 373 0.48 -30.87 -10.29
N ALA A 374 0.70 -31.18 -9.01
CA ALA A 374 1.40 -32.41 -8.61
C ALA A 374 0.52 -33.66 -8.72
N GLU A 375 -0.81 -33.49 -8.77
CA GLU A 375 -1.80 -34.58 -8.90
C GLU A 375 -2.23 -34.84 -10.36
N ALA A 376 -1.85 -33.95 -11.28
CA ALA A 376 -2.11 -34.05 -12.73
C ALA A 376 -0.90 -34.67 -13.45
#